data_AF-A0A2E2WN08-F1
#
_entry.id   AF-A0A2E2WN08-F1
#
_cell.length_a   1.000
_cell.length_b   1.000
_cell.length_c   1.000
_cell.angle_alpha   90.00
_cell.angle_beta   90.00
_cell.angle_gamma   90.00
#
_symmetry.space_group_name_H-M   'P 1'
#
loop_
_entity.id
_entity.type
_entity.pdbx_description
1 polymer ?
#
loop_
_entity_poly.entity_id
_entity_poly.type
_entity_poly.pdbx_seq_one_letter_code
_entity_poly.pdbx_strand_id
1 'polypeptide(L)'
;MSKKLIKLDLEEQELSDALDDALDNHALKSVDNLKEEILLAQKAADKYLRKDTRVNIRISSSDLERIKQKAAYKGLPYQTFIASVLHEYAAGHFQDSA
;
A
#
# COMPACT_ATOMS: atom_id res chain seq x y z
N MET A 1 13.06 -10.58 -2.09
CA MET A 1 11.90 -9.75 -1.73
C MET A 1 10.88 -10.66 -1.07
N SER A 2 10.63 -10.49 0.23
CA SER A 2 9.74 -11.38 0.98
C SER A 2 8.30 -11.11 0.56
N LYS A 3 7.69 -12.03 -0.20
CA LYS A 3 6.28 -12.00 -0.59
C LYS A 3 5.48 -12.08 0.72
N LYS A 4 4.87 -10.97 1.15
CA LYS A 4 3.87 -10.99 2.23
C LYS A 4 2.80 -11.98 1.76
N LEU A 5 2.59 -13.07 2.50
CA LEU A 5 1.57 -14.07 2.20
C LEU A 5 0.19 -13.43 2.43
N ILE A 6 -0.27 -12.67 1.45
CA ILE A 6 -1.66 -12.25 1.35
C ILE A 6 -2.43 -13.54 1.07
N LYS A 7 -3.30 -13.93 1.99
CA LYS A 7 -4.21 -15.05 1.77
C LYS A 7 -5.28 -14.55 0.81
N LEU A 8 -5.05 -14.78 -0.47
CA LEU A 8 -6.01 -14.48 -1.53
C LEU A 8 -7.25 -15.34 -1.29
N ASP A 9 -8.42 -14.76 -1.46
CA ASP A 9 -9.63 -15.57 -1.57
C ASP A 9 -9.64 -16.34 -2.91
N LEU A 10 -10.65 -17.19 -3.10
CA LEU A 10 -10.70 -18.04 -4.30
C LEU A 10 -10.81 -17.20 -5.59
N GLU A 11 -11.54 -16.09 -5.56
CA GLU A 11 -11.72 -15.21 -6.72
C GLU A 11 -10.42 -14.46 -7.03
N GLU A 12 -9.76 -13.91 -6.01
CA GLU A 12 -8.48 -13.22 -6.14
C GLU A 12 -7.37 -14.17 -6.64
N GLN A 13 -7.39 -15.43 -6.20
CA GLN A 13 -6.41 -16.42 -6.59
C GLN A 13 -6.60 -16.88 -8.04
N GLU A 14 -7.85 -17.14 -8.46
CA GLU A 14 -8.17 -17.43 -9.87
C GLU A 14 -7.79 -16.27 -10.80
N LEU A 15 -8.00 -15.02 -10.36
CA LEU A 15 -7.61 -13.84 -11.14
C LEU A 15 -6.08 -13.71 -11.26
N SER A 16 -5.35 -14.00 -10.18
CA SER A 16 -3.88 -13.98 -10.17
C SER A 16 -3.31 -15.03 -11.11
N ASP A 17 -3.83 -16.26 -11.04
CA ASP A 17 -3.36 -17.37 -11.88
C ASP A 17 -3.64 -17.08 -13.37
N ALA A 18 -4.83 -16.56 -13.68
CA ALA A 18 -5.18 -16.14 -15.05
C ALA A 18 -4.29 -15.00 -15.58
N LEU A 19 -3.85 -14.09 -14.70
CA LEU A 19 -2.96 -12.99 -15.07
C LEU A 19 -1.54 -13.49 -15.36
N ASP A 20 -1.02 -14.39 -14.52
CA ASP A 20 0.31 -14.99 -14.70
C ASP A 20 0.35 -15.80 -16.00
N ASP A 21 -0.68 -16.60 -16.28
CA ASP A 21 -0.81 -17.33 -17.55
C ASP A 21 -0.84 -16.37 -18.76
N ALA A 22 -1.57 -15.25 -18.67
CA ALA A 22 -1.66 -14.28 -19.76
C ALA A 22 -0.33 -13.52 -20.00
N LEU A 23 0.45 -13.28 -18.95
CA LEU A 23 1.79 -12.70 -19.03
C LEU A 23 2.77 -13.66 -19.70
N ASP A 24 2.81 -14.92 -19.27
CA ASP A 24 3.70 -15.94 -19.83
C ASP A 24 3.40 -16.17 -21.32
N ASN A 25 2.12 -16.19 -21.68
CA ASN A 25 1.68 -16.33 -23.07
C ASN A 25 1.74 -15.03 -23.90
N HIS A 26 2.23 -13.91 -23.35
CA HIS A 26 2.29 -12.60 -24.01
C HIS A 26 0.94 -12.16 -24.61
N ALA A 27 -0.17 -12.58 -23.99
CA ALA A 27 -1.53 -12.36 -24.50
C ALA A 27 -2.07 -10.96 -24.18
N LEU A 28 -1.42 -10.24 -23.26
CA LEU A 28 -1.82 -8.89 -22.85
C LEU A 28 -1.45 -7.86 -23.93
N LYS A 29 -2.46 -7.12 -24.40
CA LYS A 29 -2.27 -6.01 -25.34
C LYS A 29 -2.23 -4.69 -24.58
N SER A 30 -1.32 -3.82 -24.99
CA SER A 30 -1.27 -2.45 -24.46
C SER A 30 -2.54 -1.69 -24.87
N VAL A 31 -3.04 -0.85 -23.97
CA VAL A 31 -4.14 0.08 -24.28
C VAL A 31 -3.68 1.12 -25.30
N ASP A 32 -4.56 1.47 -26.25
CA ASP A 32 -4.24 2.36 -27.36
C ASP A 32 -3.77 3.76 -26.90
N ASN A 33 -4.21 4.20 -25.71
CA ASN A 33 -3.92 5.49 -25.09
C ASN A 33 -2.92 5.40 -23.91
N LEU A 34 -1.96 4.48 -23.97
CA LEU A 34 -1.00 4.19 -22.89
C LEU A 34 -0.39 5.43 -22.21
N LYS A 35 0.02 6.45 -23.00
CA LYS A 35 0.61 7.69 -22.45
C LYS A 35 -0.38 8.49 -21.61
N GLU A 36 -1.65 8.52 -22.02
CA GLU A 36 -2.71 9.25 -21.31
C GLU A 36 -3.10 8.53 -20.01
N GLU A 37 -3.21 7.19 -20.06
CA GLU A 37 -3.47 6.36 -18.87
C GLU A 37 -2.36 6.47 -17.83
N ILE A 38 -1.08 6.43 -18.26
CA ILE A 38 0.05 6.64 -17.36
C ILE A 38 -0.02 8.02 -16.72
N LEU A 39 -0.31 9.06 -17.50
CA LEU A 39 -0.42 10.43 -16.99
C LEU A 39 -1.60 10.58 -16.01
N LEU A 40 -2.73 9.93 -16.31
CA LEU A 40 -3.92 9.92 -15.45
C LEU A 40 -3.61 9.24 -14.11
N ALA A 41 -2.99 8.06 -14.16
CA ALA A 41 -2.57 7.31 -12.97
C ALA A 41 -1.57 8.10 -12.11
N GLN A 42 -0.59 8.77 -12.74
CA GLN A 42 0.36 9.65 -12.05
C GLN A 42 -0.35 10.81 -11.36
N LYS A 43 -1.27 11.50 -12.06
CA LYS A 43 -2.06 12.61 -11.48
C LYS A 43 -2.95 12.15 -10.34
N ALA A 44 -3.55 10.98 -10.45
CA ALA A 44 -4.35 10.39 -9.38
C ALA A 44 -3.45 10.12 -8.17
N ALA A 45 -2.31 9.45 -8.36
CA ALA A 45 -1.35 9.18 -7.29
C ALA A 45 -0.89 10.47 -6.61
N ASP A 46 -0.48 11.50 -7.36
CA ASP A 46 -0.07 12.80 -6.82
C ASP A 46 -1.18 13.47 -6.00
N LYS A 47 -2.43 13.39 -6.46
CA LYS A 47 -3.58 13.97 -5.77
C LYS A 47 -3.87 13.25 -4.44
N TYR A 48 -3.78 11.93 -4.41
CA TYR A 48 -3.99 11.14 -3.19
C TYR A 48 -2.80 11.20 -2.23
N LEU A 49 -1.57 11.38 -2.71
CA LEU A 49 -0.38 11.45 -1.86
C LEU A 49 -0.17 12.82 -1.20
N ARG A 50 -0.94 13.84 -1.62
CA ARG A 50 -0.84 15.19 -1.06
C ARG A 50 -1.26 15.21 0.41
N LYS A 51 -0.29 15.45 1.28
CA LYS A 51 -0.49 15.68 2.72
C LYS A 51 -0.96 17.11 2.95
N ASP A 52 -2.23 17.39 2.68
CA ASP A 52 -2.82 18.73 2.81
C ASP A 52 -3.30 19.07 4.23
N THR A 53 -3.57 18.04 5.03
CA THR A 53 -4.18 18.18 6.35
C THR A 53 -3.20 17.84 7.48
N ARG A 54 -3.14 18.68 8.52
CA ARG A 54 -2.31 18.46 9.72
C ARG A 54 -3.15 17.93 10.87
N VAL A 55 -2.62 16.92 11.58
CA VAL A 55 -3.23 16.35 12.78
C VAL A 55 -2.23 16.42 13.94
N ASN A 56 -2.66 16.89 15.10
CA ASN A 56 -1.87 16.87 16.33
C ASN A 56 -2.40 15.76 17.25
N ILE A 57 -1.54 14.81 17.64
CA ILE A 57 -1.91 13.66 18.46
C ILE A 57 -1.02 13.65 19.70
N ARG A 58 -1.62 13.51 20.88
CA ARG A 58 -0.91 13.22 22.14
C ARG A 58 -0.90 11.72 22.38
N ILE A 59 0.27 11.18 22.68
CA ILE A 59 0.45 9.75 23.03
C ILE A 59 1.37 9.64 24.24
N SER A 60 1.32 8.51 24.94
CA SER A 60 2.22 8.26 26.06
C SER A 60 3.67 8.08 25.58
N SER A 61 4.64 8.36 26.45
CA SER A 61 6.06 8.16 26.15
C SER A 61 6.38 6.68 25.89
N SER A 62 5.74 5.76 26.62
CA SER A 62 5.88 4.32 26.40
C SER A 62 5.39 3.88 25.02
N ASP A 63 4.26 4.42 24.55
CA ASP A 63 3.73 4.08 23.24
C ASP A 63 4.60 4.63 22.11
N LEU A 64 5.12 5.85 22.27
CA LEU A 64 6.03 6.46 21.30
C LEU A 64 7.29 5.59 21.09
N GLU A 65 7.86 5.06 22.17
CA GLU A 65 9.04 4.16 22.08
C GLU A 65 8.70 2.85 21.35
N ARG A 66 7.56 2.23 21.65
CA ARG A 66 7.10 1.02 20.93
C ARG A 66 6.89 1.29 19.44
N ILE A 67 6.32 2.43 19.08
CA ILE A 67 6.12 2.84 17.69
C ILE A 67 7.46 3.02 16.98
N LYS A 68 8.43 3.69 17.61
CA LYS A 68 9.78 3.84 17.05
C LYS A 68 10.46 2.49 16.81
N GLN A 69 10.34 1.55 17.74
CA GLN A 69 10.88 0.20 17.57
C GLN A 69 10.25 -0.52 16.38
N LYS A 70 8.91 -0.50 16.27
CA LYS A 70 8.19 -1.09 15.12
C LYS A 70 8.59 -0.43 13.79
N ALA A 71 8.75 0.90 13.78
CA ALA A 71 9.16 1.64 12.60
C ALA A 71 10.60 1.30 12.19
N ALA A 72 11.52 1.22 13.15
CA ALA A 72 12.91 0.82 12.92
C ALA A 72 13.01 -0.61 12.36
N TYR A 73 12.22 -1.54 12.90
CA TYR A 73 12.13 -2.90 12.36
C TYR A 73 11.67 -2.93 10.89
N LYS A 74 10.71 -2.07 10.53
CA LYS A 74 10.25 -1.91 9.13
C LYS A 74 11.20 -1.05 8.27
N GLY A 75 12.28 -0.51 8.82
CA GLY A 75 13.21 0.38 8.11
C GLY A 75 12.61 1.74 7.73
N LEU A 76 11.55 2.19 8.42
CA LEU A 76 10.84 3.43 8.12
C LEU A 76 11.04 4.47 9.23
N PRO A 77 11.08 5.78 8.92
CA PRO A 77 10.96 6.82 9.92
C PRO A 77 9.65 6.67 10.71
N TYR A 78 9.68 6.90 12.03
CA TYR A 78 8.52 6.71 12.89
C TYR A 78 7.31 7.56 12.46
N GLN A 79 7.54 8.78 11.94
CA GLN A 79 6.47 9.64 11.42
C GLN A 79 5.82 9.06 10.16
N THR A 80 6.63 8.50 9.26
CA THR A 80 6.16 7.82 8.05
C THR A 80 5.37 6.58 8.40
N PHE A 81 5.82 5.81 9.39
CA PHE A 81 5.11 4.64 9.89
C PHE A 81 3.77 4.98 10.53
N ILE A 82 3.69 6.05 11.33
CA ILE A 82 2.42 6.53 11.88
C ILE A 82 1.46 6.92 10.75
N ALA A 83 1.95 7.66 9.75
CA ALA A 83 1.14 8.06 8.61
C ALA A 83 0.65 6.86 7.78
N SER A 84 1.49 5.84 7.57
CA SER A 84 1.09 4.63 6.84
C SER A 84 0.01 3.85 7.58
N VAL A 85 0.14 3.70 8.90
CA VAL A 85 -0.88 3.04 9.73
C VAL A 85 -2.20 3.78 9.69
N LEU A 86 -2.19 5.11 9.81
CA LEU A 86 -3.42 5.91 9.71
C LEU A 86 -4.08 5.79 8.32
N HIS A 87 -3.27 5.72 7.26
CA HIS A 87 -3.77 5.53 5.91
C HIS A 87 -4.37 4.12 5.71
N GLU A 88 -3.67 3.06 6.13
CA GLU A 88 -4.17 1.68 6.09
C GLU A 88 -5.47 1.53 6.90
N TYR A 89 -5.55 2.20 8.06
CA TYR A 89 -6.74 2.23 8.89
C TYR A 89 -7.92 2.94 8.20
N ALA A 90 -7.68 4.13 7.63
CA ALA A 90 -8.71 4.86 6.89
C ALA A 90 -9.19 4.12 5.62
N ALA A 91 -8.30 3.38 4.96
CA ALA A 91 -8.62 2.56 3.79
C ALA A 91 -9.36 1.26 4.14
N GLY A 92 -9.52 0.91 5.42
CA GLY A 92 -10.19 -0.32 5.86
C GLY A 92 -9.34 -1.59 5.72
N HIS A 93 -8.05 -1.46 5.40
CA HIS A 93 -7.13 -2.59 5.19
C HIS A 93 -6.19 -2.82 6.38
N PHE A 94 -6.44 -2.18 7.51
CA PHE A 94 -5.62 -2.38 8.70
C PHE A 94 -5.88 -3.76 9.32
N GLN A 95 -5.04 -4.72 8.96
CA GLN A 95 -4.98 -6.04 9.58
C GLN A 95 -3.85 -6.04 10.61
N ASP A 96 -4.21 -6.04 11.90
CA ASP A 96 -3.25 -6.28 12.97
C ASP A 96 -2.95 -7.78 13.00
N SER A 97 -1.82 -8.16 12.41
CA SER A 97 -1.29 -9.52 12.55
C SER A 97 -0.69 -9.64 13.94
N ALA A 98 -1.55 -9.88 14.94
CA ALA A 98 -1.15 -10.21 16.31
C ALA A 98 -0.59 -11.64 16.39
#